data_AF-X1SAH7-F1
#
_entry.id   AF-X1SAH7-F1
#
_cell.length_a   1.000
_cell.length_b   1.000
_cell.length_c   1.000
_cell.angle_alpha   90.00
_cell.angle_beta   90.00
_cell.angle_gamma   90.00
#
_symmetry.space_group_name_H-M   'P 1'
#
loop_
_entity.id
_entity.type
_entity.pdbx_description
1 polymer ?
#
loop_
_entity_poly.entity_id
_entity_poly.type
_entity_poly.pdbx_seq_one_letter_code
_entity_poly.pdbx_strand_id
1 'polypeptide(L)'
;TEATAAAALINAVASGAEPTTLASEIVATNLAGGSDPTAQVSTITFTGSPQVDDEITVTVAEAANPVAYTVVEADIGADDATTLANIAAKVAAALNADADAKGIVDATSAAAVVTLTADTAGLAGAFTVTSVVITPAPGSTSVSTVADDVVAAADEVDAVEEVSTITFSGSPQVGDVITVTVAGAANPVTYTVVSEDIDADDATTLANIAAKVAAAINDDAYAGVVVTAAAAASGAVVTLTADVPGLDGAFTLTSSVAGGTLAVADDETVGAADATGTTIGVIHALFKSDNGSYPPVVRFFL
;
A
#
# COMPACT_ATOMS: atom_id res chain seq x y z
N THR A 1 -24.55 2.74 68.42
CA THR A 1 -23.83 3.18 67.20
C THR A 1 -23.28 2.02 66.39
N GLU A 2 -23.13 0.80 66.93
CA GLU A 2 -22.77 -0.39 66.14
C GLU A 2 -23.96 -1.06 65.40
N ALA A 3 -25.19 -0.89 65.88
CA ALA A 3 -26.38 -1.50 65.24
C ALA A 3 -26.75 -0.89 63.87
N THR A 4 -26.30 0.33 63.57
CA THR A 4 -26.61 1.03 62.32
C THR A 4 -25.63 0.68 61.19
N ALA A 5 -24.40 0.28 61.52
CA ALA A 5 -23.41 -0.19 60.55
C ALA A 5 -23.72 -1.62 60.06
N ALA A 6 -24.24 -2.49 60.94
CA ALA A 6 -24.67 -3.83 60.56
C ALA A 6 -25.90 -3.85 59.62
N ALA A 7 -26.81 -2.87 59.76
CA ALA A 7 -27.97 -2.75 58.88
C ALA A 7 -27.62 -2.28 57.46
N ALA A 8 -26.56 -1.48 57.30
CA ALA A 8 -26.07 -1.06 55.99
C ALA A 8 -25.36 -2.21 55.24
N LEU A 9 -24.67 -3.09 55.96
CA LEU A 9 -23.98 -4.24 55.36
C LEU A 9 -24.94 -5.34 54.90
N ILE A 10 -26.08 -5.52 55.59
CA ILE A 10 -27.09 -6.52 55.22
C ILE A 10 -27.90 -6.08 53.99
N ASN A 11 -28.11 -4.78 53.79
CA ASN A 11 -28.88 -4.28 52.65
C ASN A 11 -28.12 -4.29 51.31
N ALA A 12 -26.78 -4.36 51.35
CA ALA A 12 -25.95 -4.51 50.16
C ALA A 12 -25.89 -5.96 49.64
N VAL A 13 -26.03 -6.95 50.53
CA VAL A 13 -26.04 -8.39 50.17
C VAL A 13 -27.43 -8.85 49.68
N ALA A 14 -28.50 -8.14 50.07
CA ALA A 14 -29.88 -8.52 49.76
C ALA A 14 -30.42 -7.98 48.41
N SER A 15 -29.67 -7.18 47.66
CA SER A 15 -30.18 -6.64 46.39
C SER A 15 -30.25 -7.68 45.28
N GLY A 16 -29.55 -8.82 45.39
CA GLY A 16 -29.67 -9.95 44.46
C GLY A 16 -29.62 -9.54 42.99
N ALA A 17 -28.94 -8.43 42.68
CA ALA A 17 -28.79 -7.95 41.34
C ALA A 17 -27.81 -8.91 40.68
N GLU A 18 -28.36 -9.90 39.97
CA GLU A 18 -27.60 -10.77 39.08
C GLU A 18 -26.67 -9.87 38.26
N PRO A 19 -25.36 -10.19 38.18
CA PRO A 19 -24.44 -9.43 37.37
C PRO A 19 -25.03 -9.34 35.97
N THR A 20 -25.42 -8.13 35.55
CA THR A 20 -25.95 -7.92 34.22
C THR A 20 -24.80 -8.15 33.26
N THR A 21 -24.79 -9.33 32.64
CA THR A 21 -23.85 -9.67 31.57
C THR A 21 -24.16 -8.71 30.43
N LEU A 22 -23.37 -7.64 30.30
CA LEU A 22 -23.40 -6.83 29.10
C LEU A 22 -22.59 -7.59 28.05
N ALA A 23 -23.24 -8.57 27.43
CA ALA A 23 -22.73 -9.12 26.19
C ALA A 23 -22.76 -8.01 25.14
N SER A 24 -21.64 -7.32 24.96
CA SER A 24 -21.43 -6.50 23.78
C SER A 24 -21.06 -7.47 22.67
N GLU A 25 -22.07 -8.00 21.96
CA GLU A 25 -21.83 -8.70 20.71
C GLU A 25 -21.37 -7.66 19.70
N ILE A 26 -20.05 -7.61 19.49
CA ILE A 26 -19.48 -6.77 18.45
C ILE A 26 -19.12 -7.69 17.31
N VAL A 27 -19.83 -7.52 16.21
CA VAL A 27 -19.58 -8.25 14.97
C VAL A 27 -18.85 -7.31 14.01
N ALA A 28 -17.54 -7.49 13.87
CA ALA A 28 -16.80 -6.86 12.77
C ALA A 28 -16.94 -7.75 11.53
N THR A 29 -17.93 -7.48 10.67
CA THR A 29 -18.14 -8.26 9.43
C THR A 29 -17.20 -7.82 8.31
N ASN A 30 -16.55 -8.80 7.69
CA ASN A 30 -15.66 -8.60 6.55
C ASN A 30 -16.43 -8.21 5.26
N LEU A 31 -15.99 -7.16 4.57
CA LEU A 31 -16.39 -6.80 3.20
C LEU A 31 -15.45 -7.45 2.17
N ALA A 32 -15.38 -8.78 2.12
CA ALA A 32 -14.63 -9.47 1.07
C ALA A 32 -15.43 -9.48 -0.24
N GLY A 33 -15.30 -8.42 -1.04
CA GLY A 33 -15.89 -8.32 -2.38
C GLY A 33 -14.89 -8.27 -3.55
N GLY A 34 -13.59 -8.14 -3.26
CA GLY A 34 -12.52 -8.08 -4.28
C GLY A 34 -11.97 -9.45 -4.64
N SER A 35 -11.52 -9.62 -5.89
CA SER A 35 -10.83 -10.82 -6.38
C SER A 35 -9.44 -11.00 -5.79
N ASP A 36 -8.86 -9.91 -5.29
CA ASP A 36 -7.50 -9.89 -4.78
C ASP A 36 -7.50 -9.84 -3.26
N PRO A 37 -6.93 -10.86 -2.62
CA PRO A 37 -6.98 -10.97 -1.18
C PRO A 37 -5.97 -10.02 -0.53
N THR A 38 -6.45 -8.91 0.01
CA THR A 38 -5.63 -7.98 0.79
C THR A 38 -5.50 -8.43 2.25
N ALA A 39 -4.40 -8.02 2.90
CA ALA A 39 -4.26 -8.15 4.35
C ALA A 39 -5.40 -7.40 5.05
N GLN A 40 -5.94 -7.97 6.12
CA GLN A 40 -7.06 -7.36 6.84
C GLN A 40 -6.64 -6.95 8.24
N VAL A 41 -7.08 -5.77 8.64
CA VAL A 41 -6.80 -5.21 9.96
C VAL A 41 -8.12 -4.99 10.70
N SER A 42 -8.20 -5.51 11.93
CA SER A 42 -9.28 -5.22 12.87
C SER A 42 -8.69 -4.76 14.19
N THR A 43 -9.44 -4.00 14.97
CA THR A 43 -9.00 -3.57 16.30
C THR A 43 -10.02 -3.94 17.35
N ILE A 44 -9.55 -4.25 18.57
CA ILE A 44 -10.37 -4.41 19.77
C ILE A 44 -9.95 -3.30 20.73
N THR A 45 -10.88 -2.39 21.03
CA THR A 45 -10.64 -1.31 22.00
C THR A 45 -11.29 -1.66 23.34
N PHE A 46 -10.51 -1.70 24.41
CA PHE A 46 -10.99 -1.90 25.78
C PHE A 46 -11.35 -0.57 26.43
N THR A 47 -12.52 -0.50 27.08
CA THR A 47 -12.97 0.69 27.84
C THR A 47 -13.65 0.29 29.15
N GLY A 48 -13.60 1.16 30.16
CA GLY A 48 -14.17 0.90 31.48
C GLY A 48 -13.09 0.61 32.53
N SER A 49 -13.51 0.03 33.66
CA SER A 49 -12.64 -0.22 34.83
C SER A 49 -12.64 -1.72 35.17
N PRO A 50 -11.88 -2.54 34.42
CA PRO A 50 -11.84 -3.99 34.61
C PRO A 50 -11.31 -4.35 36.00
N GLN A 51 -11.83 -5.43 36.56
CA GLN A 51 -11.49 -5.95 37.88
C GLN A 51 -10.84 -7.32 37.79
N VAL A 52 -10.16 -7.72 38.86
CA VAL A 52 -9.65 -9.08 39.01
C VAL A 52 -10.82 -10.06 38.88
N ASP A 53 -10.55 -11.18 38.21
CA ASP A 53 -11.51 -12.24 37.86
C ASP A 53 -12.51 -11.88 36.74
N ASP A 54 -12.43 -10.70 36.14
CA ASP A 54 -13.16 -10.43 34.90
C ASP A 54 -12.64 -11.37 33.80
N GLU A 55 -13.54 -12.07 33.11
CA GLU A 55 -13.20 -12.96 31.99
C GLU A 55 -13.45 -12.26 30.65
N ILE A 56 -12.44 -12.18 29.79
CA ILE A 56 -12.47 -11.64 28.44
C ILE A 56 -12.40 -12.81 27.46
N THR A 57 -13.43 -12.99 26.64
CA THR A 57 -13.44 -14.03 25.60
C THR A 57 -13.43 -13.39 24.22
N VAL A 58 -12.43 -13.71 23.40
CA VAL A 58 -12.31 -13.25 22.00
C VAL A 58 -12.55 -14.43 21.06
N THR A 59 -13.54 -14.29 20.18
CA THR A 59 -13.81 -15.27 19.12
C THR A 59 -13.21 -14.79 17.81
N VAL A 60 -12.25 -15.53 17.27
CA VAL A 60 -11.76 -15.38 15.89
C VAL A 60 -12.54 -16.36 15.02
N ALA A 61 -13.16 -15.89 13.94
CA ALA A 61 -13.91 -16.78 13.06
C ALA A 61 -13.02 -17.93 12.55
N GLU A 62 -13.64 -19.09 12.35
CA GLU A 62 -12.99 -20.37 11.98
C GLU A 62 -12.00 -20.96 12.98
N ALA A 63 -11.57 -20.23 14.02
CA ALA A 63 -10.88 -20.85 15.15
C ALA A 63 -11.85 -21.82 15.86
N ALA A 64 -11.37 -23.05 16.12
CA ALA A 64 -12.22 -24.07 16.72
C ALA A 64 -12.62 -23.72 18.17
N ASN A 65 -11.81 -22.91 18.85
CA ASN A 65 -11.99 -22.52 20.23
C ASN A 65 -11.85 -21.00 20.40
N PRO A 66 -12.71 -20.35 21.20
CA PRO A 66 -12.51 -18.95 21.55
C PRO A 66 -11.32 -18.80 22.50
N VAL A 67 -10.62 -17.67 22.39
CA VAL A 67 -9.49 -17.34 23.26
C VAL A 67 -10.00 -16.62 24.50
N ALA A 68 -9.87 -17.26 25.66
CA ALA A 68 -10.28 -16.70 26.94
C ALA A 68 -9.08 -16.15 27.73
N TYR A 69 -9.28 -15.02 28.39
CA TYR A 69 -8.33 -14.38 29.29
C TYR A 69 -9.02 -13.93 30.58
N THR A 70 -8.49 -14.32 31.74
CA THR A 70 -8.97 -13.85 33.04
C THR A 70 -8.05 -12.75 33.56
N VAL A 71 -8.61 -11.59 33.88
CA VAL A 71 -7.89 -10.46 34.49
C VAL A 71 -7.36 -10.89 35.86
N VAL A 72 -6.05 -10.73 36.07
CA VAL A 72 -5.39 -11.06 37.33
C VAL A 72 -4.94 -9.79 38.06
N GLU A 73 -4.61 -9.91 39.35
CA GLU A 73 -4.14 -8.78 40.16
C GLU A 73 -2.93 -8.06 39.53
N ALA A 74 -2.06 -8.78 38.84
CA ALA A 74 -0.89 -8.21 38.16
C ALA A 74 -1.24 -7.30 36.96
N ASP A 75 -2.47 -7.36 36.46
CA ASP A 75 -2.92 -6.50 35.36
C ASP A 75 -3.42 -5.14 35.86
N ILE A 76 -3.83 -5.06 37.13
CA ILE A 76 -4.37 -3.84 37.73
C ILE A 76 -3.25 -2.82 37.94
N GLY A 77 -3.31 -1.75 37.13
CA GLY A 77 -2.36 -0.65 37.16
C GLY A 77 -2.66 0.40 38.22
N ALA A 78 -1.85 1.45 38.23
CA ALA A 78 -2.06 2.61 39.12
C ALA A 78 -3.31 3.44 38.73
N ASP A 79 -3.77 3.31 37.48
CA ASP A 79 -4.95 3.93 36.90
C ASP A 79 -5.59 3.02 35.83
N ASP A 80 -6.78 3.41 35.37
CA ASP A 80 -7.55 2.64 34.37
C ASP A 80 -6.79 2.53 33.04
N ALA A 81 -6.08 3.57 32.61
CA ALA A 81 -5.32 3.55 31.36
C ALA A 81 -4.20 2.50 31.40
N THR A 82 -3.48 2.42 32.51
CA THR A 82 -2.45 1.40 32.74
C THR A 82 -3.06 0.01 32.80
N THR A 83 -4.19 -0.14 33.50
CA THR A 83 -4.90 -1.43 33.59
C THR A 83 -5.35 -1.93 32.21
N LEU A 84 -5.98 -1.07 31.41
CA LEU A 84 -6.44 -1.42 30.06
C LEU A 84 -5.27 -1.76 29.13
N ALA A 85 -4.14 -1.06 29.25
CA ALA A 85 -2.95 -1.36 28.47
C ALA A 85 -2.33 -2.72 28.81
N ASN A 86 -2.28 -3.06 30.09
CA ASN A 86 -1.82 -4.38 30.53
C ASN A 86 -2.73 -5.48 29.99
N ILE A 87 -4.05 -5.29 30.08
CA ILE A 87 -5.04 -6.25 29.58
C ILE A 87 -4.93 -6.42 28.06
N ALA A 88 -4.85 -5.33 27.28
CA ALA A 88 -4.68 -5.40 25.83
C ALA A 88 -3.41 -6.20 25.45
N ALA A 89 -2.30 -5.97 26.13
CA ALA A 89 -1.06 -6.71 25.90
C ALA A 89 -1.20 -8.21 26.21
N LYS A 90 -1.93 -8.56 27.27
CA LYS A 90 -2.17 -9.95 27.66
C LYS A 90 -3.14 -10.67 26.73
N VAL A 91 -4.19 -9.99 26.27
CA VAL A 91 -5.12 -10.53 25.27
C VAL A 91 -4.40 -10.75 23.94
N ALA A 92 -3.59 -9.81 23.47
CA ALA A 92 -2.78 -10.00 22.27
C ALA A 92 -1.79 -11.16 22.41
N ALA A 93 -1.17 -11.32 23.58
CA ALA A 93 -0.29 -12.46 23.83
C ALA A 93 -1.06 -13.80 23.86
N ALA A 94 -2.27 -13.83 24.44
CA ALA A 94 -3.11 -15.02 24.47
C ALA A 94 -3.55 -15.44 23.06
N LEU A 95 -3.99 -14.48 22.24
CA LEU A 95 -4.34 -14.73 20.83
C LEU A 95 -3.16 -15.29 20.03
N ASN A 96 -1.95 -14.76 20.24
CA ASN A 96 -0.77 -15.28 19.54
C ASN A 96 -0.28 -16.64 20.05
N ALA A 97 -0.63 -17.01 21.29
CA ALA A 97 -0.25 -18.29 21.88
C ALA A 97 -1.24 -19.41 21.53
N ASP A 98 -2.48 -19.05 21.20
CA ASP A 98 -3.50 -19.99 20.74
C ASP A 98 -3.20 -20.46 19.31
N ALA A 99 -3.09 -21.77 19.12
CA ALA A 99 -2.66 -22.35 17.85
C ALA A 99 -3.69 -22.19 16.72
N ASP A 100 -4.98 -22.16 17.07
CA ASP A 100 -6.06 -21.98 16.10
C ASP A 100 -6.12 -20.51 15.65
N ALA A 101 -6.08 -19.58 16.61
CA ALA A 101 -6.10 -18.14 16.32
C ALA A 101 -4.82 -17.68 15.61
N LYS A 102 -3.63 -18.14 16.01
CA LYS A 102 -2.34 -17.76 15.41
C LYS A 102 -2.19 -18.20 13.95
N GLY A 103 -2.94 -19.22 13.52
CA GLY A 103 -3.02 -19.63 12.11
C GLY A 103 -3.82 -18.67 11.24
N ILE A 104 -4.59 -17.76 11.84
CA ILE A 104 -5.53 -16.87 11.17
C ILE A 104 -5.09 -15.40 11.33
N VAL A 105 -4.66 -15.01 12.54
CA VAL A 105 -4.35 -13.62 12.91
C VAL A 105 -3.02 -13.49 13.66
N ASP A 106 -2.35 -12.38 13.39
CA ASP A 106 -1.27 -11.83 14.19
C ASP A 106 -1.82 -10.69 15.06
N ALA A 107 -1.67 -10.82 16.38
CA ALA A 107 -2.17 -9.81 17.31
C ALA A 107 -1.03 -8.91 17.83
N THR A 108 -1.23 -7.61 17.79
CA THR A 108 -0.36 -6.62 18.45
C THR A 108 -1.19 -5.75 19.39
N SER A 109 -0.55 -5.01 20.29
CA SER A 109 -1.27 -4.12 21.19
C SER A 109 -0.52 -2.81 21.38
N ALA A 110 -1.29 -1.73 21.55
CA ALA A 110 -0.78 -0.41 21.91
C ALA A 110 -1.84 0.30 22.76
N ALA A 111 -1.46 0.73 23.96
CA ALA A 111 -2.40 1.25 24.96
C ALA A 111 -3.58 0.27 25.14
N ALA A 112 -4.82 0.76 25.20
CA ALA A 112 -6.02 -0.04 25.40
C ALA A 112 -6.53 -0.74 24.11
N VAL A 113 -5.73 -0.81 23.05
CA VAL A 113 -6.13 -1.34 21.74
C VAL A 113 -5.31 -2.58 21.39
N VAL A 114 -5.99 -3.63 20.94
CA VAL A 114 -5.39 -4.79 20.28
C VAL A 114 -5.65 -4.67 18.78
N THR A 115 -4.61 -4.74 17.96
CA THR A 115 -4.70 -4.77 16.49
C THR A 115 -4.48 -6.20 16.02
N LEU A 116 -5.43 -6.72 15.26
CA LEU A 116 -5.36 -8.04 14.63
C LEU A 116 -5.08 -7.86 13.15
N THR A 117 -4.08 -8.57 12.63
CA THR A 117 -3.72 -8.57 11.21
C THR A 117 -3.84 -9.99 10.67
N ALA A 118 -4.66 -10.20 9.64
CA ALA A 118 -4.69 -11.47 8.91
C ALA A 118 -3.75 -11.40 7.72
N ASP A 119 -2.63 -12.13 7.81
CA ASP A 119 -1.60 -12.16 6.76
C ASP A 119 -1.92 -13.16 5.64
N THR A 120 -2.87 -14.07 5.85
CA THR A 120 -3.24 -15.07 4.84
C THR A 120 -4.30 -14.52 3.90
N ALA A 121 -3.83 -14.12 2.73
CA ALA A 121 -4.64 -13.86 1.56
C ALA A 121 -5.65 -14.99 1.27
N GLY A 122 -6.93 -14.66 1.06
CA GLY A 122 -7.97 -15.58 0.56
C GLY A 122 -8.90 -16.13 1.64
N LEU A 123 -8.70 -15.70 2.89
CA LEU A 123 -9.56 -16.01 4.03
C LEU A 123 -10.86 -15.18 4.05
N ALA A 124 -11.50 -15.04 2.90
CA ALA A 124 -12.79 -14.36 2.79
C ALA A 124 -13.81 -15.03 3.73
N GLY A 125 -14.23 -14.30 4.77
CA GLY A 125 -15.13 -14.81 5.82
C GLY A 125 -14.46 -15.39 7.07
N ALA A 126 -13.17 -15.75 7.04
CA ALA A 126 -12.47 -16.32 8.20
C ALA A 126 -11.95 -15.26 9.19
N PHE A 127 -11.84 -14.01 8.77
CA PHE A 127 -11.46 -12.90 9.64
C PHE A 127 -12.71 -12.12 10.08
N THR A 128 -13.37 -12.62 11.11
CA THR A 128 -14.46 -11.92 11.82
C THR A 128 -14.14 -12.04 13.31
N VAL A 129 -13.98 -10.92 14.01
CA VAL A 129 -14.07 -10.93 15.48
C VAL A 129 -15.55 -10.84 15.80
N THR A 130 -16.13 -11.97 16.21
CA THR A 130 -17.60 -12.11 16.33
C THR A 130 -18.13 -11.63 17.68
N SER A 131 -17.29 -11.66 18.72
CA SER A 131 -17.68 -11.22 20.05
C SER A 131 -16.47 -10.99 20.94
N VAL A 132 -16.52 -9.94 21.75
CA VAL A 132 -15.70 -9.83 22.96
C VAL A 132 -16.65 -9.79 24.15
N VAL A 133 -16.75 -10.90 24.87
CA VAL A 133 -17.60 -10.99 26.06
C VAL A 133 -16.75 -10.71 27.28
N ILE A 134 -17.21 -9.79 28.12
CA ILE A 134 -16.63 -9.55 29.44
C ILE A 134 -17.63 -10.00 30.49
N THR A 135 -17.24 -11.00 31.27
CA THR A 135 -18.03 -11.45 32.42
C THR A 135 -17.51 -10.73 33.66
N PRO A 136 -18.20 -9.67 34.14
CA PRO A 136 -17.74 -8.92 35.29
C PRO A 136 -17.77 -9.77 36.56
N ALA A 137 -16.75 -9.62 37.39
CA ALA A 137 -16.77 -10.12 38.76
C ALA A 137 -17.93 -9.49 39.56
N PRO A 138 -18.47 -10.18 40.58
CA PRO A 138 -19.54 -9.64 41.42
C PRO A 138 -19.17 -8.28 42.01
N GLY A 139 -19.89 -7.21 41.61
CA GLY A 139 -19.65 -5.84 42.08
C GLY A 139 -18.84 -4.95 41.12
N SER A 140 -18.44 -5.45 39.95
CA SER A 140 -17.75 -4.67 38.92
C SER A 140 -18.71 -3.81 38.08
N THR A 141 -18.26 -2.62 37.67
CA THR A 141 -18.94 -1.79 36.68
C THR A 141 -18.60 -2.27 35.28
N SER A 142 -19.59 -2.31 34.40
CA SER A 142 -19.45 -2.89 33.06
C SER A 142 -18.27 -2.34 32.26
N VAL A 143 -17.47 -3.25 31.73
CA VAL A 143 -16.43 -3.00 30.72
C VAL A 143 -17.10 -3.11 29.34
N SER A 144 -16.81 -2.18 28.43
CA SER A 144 -17.33 -2.20 27.06
C SER A 144 -16.16 -2.30 26.10
N THR A 145 -16.33 -3.10 25.07
CA THR A 145 -15.41 -3.21 23.95
C THR A 145 -16.08 -2.63 22.71
N VAL A 146 -15.29 -2.04 21.83
CA VAL A 146 -15.73 -1.69 20.47
C VAL A 146 -14.68 -2.28 19.55
N ALA A 147 -15.13 -3.14 18.63
CA ALA A 147 -14.34 -3.53 17.49
C ALA A 147 -14.56 -2.46 16.43
N ASP A 148 -13.49 -1.78 16.05
CA ASP A 148 -13.57 -0.75 15.01
C ASP A 148 -13.61 -1.40 13.62
N ASP A 149 -14.20 -0.68 12.67
CA ASP A 149 -14.49 -1.15 11.32
C ASP A 149 -13.22 -1.64 10.61
N VAL A 150 -13.37 -2.68 9.80
CA VAL A 150 -12.28 -3.29 9.04
C VAL A 150 -11.85 -2.29 7.98
N VAL A 151 -10.77 -1.57 8.25
CA VAL A 151 -10.10 -0.81 7.19
C VAL A 151 -9.41 -1.85 6.33
N ALA A 152 -9.96 -2.12 5.14
CA ALA A 152 -9.23 -2.87 4.12
C ALA A 152 -7.85 -2.22 4.01
N ALA A 153 -6.78 -3.03 4.13
CA ALA A 153 -5.46 -2.51 3.81
C ALA A 153 -5.56 -1.87 2.44
N ALA A 154 -5.04 -0.64 2.32
CA ALA A 154 -5.09 0.11 1.07
C ALA A 154 -4.72 -0.85 -0.05
N ASP A 155 -5.63 -0.98 -1.01
CA ASP A 155 -5.47 -1.84 -2.18
C ASP A 155 -4.04 -1.64 -2.68
N GLU A 156 -3.28 -2.74 -2.84
CA GLU A 156 -1.97 -2.61 -3.47
C GLU A 156 -2.28 -2.00 -4.83
N VAL A 157 -1.96 -0.72 -4.99
CA VAL A 157 -2.29 0.00 -6.22
C VAL A 157 -1.59 -0.78 -7.31
N ASP A 158 -2.39 -1.47 -8.14
CA ASP A 158 -1.90 -2.17 -9.30
C ASP A 158 -1.00 -1.21 -10.02
N ALA A 159 0.26 -1.56 -10.03
CA ALA A 159 1.24 -0.62 -10.47
C ALA A 159 1.08 -0.42 -11.96
N VAL A 160 0.92 0.84 -12.33
CA VAL A 160 0.62 1.20 -13.72
C VAL A 160 1.90 1.16 -14.54
N GLU A 161 1.82 0.53 -15.71
CA GLU A 161 2.89 0.57 -16.69
C GLU A 161 3.22 2.03 -17.05
N GLU A 162 4.50 2.39 -16.98
CA GLU A 162 4.97 3.70 -17.45
C GLU A 162 5.19 3.63 -18.96
N VAL A 163 4.62 4.58 -19.70
CA VAL A 163 4.77 4.69 -21.15
C VAL A 163 5.42 6.01 -21.51
N SER A 164 6.58 5.93 -22.16
CA SER A 164 7.32 7.09 -22.69
C SER A 164 7.45 7.00 -24.21
N THR A 165 7.54 8.14 -24.88
CA THR A 165 7.74 8.17 -26.34
C THR A 165 8.93 9.03 -26.75
N ILE A 166 9.79 8.45 -27.57
CA ILE A 166 10.93 9.11 -28.19
C ILE A 166 10.54 9.51 -29.60
N THR A 167 10.66 10.79 -29.95
CA THR A 167 10.43 11.29 -31.31
C THR A 167 11.73 11.80 -31.93
N PHE A 168 12.12 11.23 -33.07
CA PHE A 168 13.25 11.67 -33.89
C PHE A 168 12.81 12.71 -34.93
N SER A 169 13.68 13.68 -35.22
CA SER A 169 13.44 14.72 -36.22
C SER A 169 14.75 15.24 -36.81
N GLY A 170 14.67 16.03 -37.89
CA GLY A 170 15.83 16.57 -38.59
C GLY A 170 16.34 15.65 -39.72
N SER A 171 17.56 15.89 -40.17
CA SER A 171 18.19 15.16 -41.29
C SER A 171 19.42 14.40 -40.77
N PRO A 172 19.24 13.14 -40.33
CA PRO A 172 20.32 12.32 -39.79
C PRO A 172 21.35 11.96 -40.87
N GLN A 173 22.60 11.80 -40.45
CA GLN A 173 23.72 11.44 -41.31
C GLN A 173 24.42 10.18 -40.79
N VAL A 174 25.09 9.46 -41.70
CA VAL A 174 25.93 8.32 -41.33
C VAL A 174 26.99 8.78 -40.32
N GLY A 175 27.08 8.07 -39.21
CA GLY A 175 27.99 8.37 -38.10
C GLY A 175 27.37 9.18 -36.96
N ASP A 176 26.14 9.68 -37.09
CA ASP A 176 25.41 10.25 -35.95
C ASP A 176 25.23 9.18 -34.86
N VAL A 177 25.35 9.58 -33.58
CA VAL A 177 25.27 8.66 -32.44
C VAL A 177 24.10 9.03 -31.52
N ILE A 178 23.18 8.08 -31.36
CA ILE A 178 22.01 8.18 -30.48
C ILE A 178 22.34 7.44 -29.18
N THR A 179 22.15 8.09 -28.04
CA THR A 179 22.44 7.54 -26.72
C THR A 179 21.20 7.56 -25.84
N VAL A 180 20.69 6.38 -25.49
CA VAL A 180 19.52 6.23 -24.61
C VAL A 180 20.01 5.78 -23.24
N THR A 181 19.71 6.57 -22.20
CA THR A 181 20.02 6.20 -20.81
C THR A 181 18.77 5.70 -20.14
N VAL A 182 18.84 4.47 -19.62
CA VAL A 182 17.76 3.85 -18.82
C VAL A 182 18.17 3.89 -17.36
N ALA A 183 17.27 4.30 -16.47
CA ALA A 183 17.54 4.41 -15.05
C ALA A 183 17.90 3.05 -14.46
N GLY A 184 18.93 3.05 -13.62
CA GLY A 184 19.52 1.83 -13.06
C GLY A 184 20.44 1.07 -14.02
N ALA A 185 20.46 1.38 -15.31
CA ALA A 185 21.43 0.79 -16.23
C ALA A 185 22.83 1.35 -15.94
N ALA A 186 23.82 0.45 -15.84
CA ALA A 186 25.21 0.85 -15.60
C ALA A 186 25.85 1.54 -16.81
N ASN A 187 25.35 1.26 -18.02
CA ASN A 187 25.84 1.81 -19.28
C ASN A 187 24.66 2.26 -20.13
N PRO A 188 24.80 3.34 -20.92
CA PRO A 188 23.76 3.75 -21.85
C PRO A 188 23.73 2.84 -23.09
N VAL A 189 22.56 2.73 -23.70
CA VAL A 189 22.38 2.07 -25.01
C VAL A 189 22.80 3.05 -26.09
N THR A 190 23.74 2.65 -26.95
CA THR A 190 24.24 3.49 -28.05
C THR A 190 23.92 2.89 -29.41
N TYR A 191 23.38 3.71 -30.31
CA TYR A 191 23.16 3.36 -31.71
C TYR A 191 23.89 4.34 -32.63
N THR A 192 24.68 3.83 -33.58
CA THR A 192 25.35 4.65 -34.60
C THR A 192 24.62 4.51 -35.92
N VAL A 193 24.23 5.63 -36.52
CA VAL A 193 23.57 5.67 -37.82
C VAL A 193 24.53 5.15 -38.90
N VAL A 194 24.07 4.16 -39.66
CA VAL A 194 24.83 3.54 -40.76
C VAL A 194 24.24 3.90 -42.12
N SER A 195 24.96 3.61 -43.21
CA SER A 195 24.50 3.92 -44.57
C SER A 195 23.16 3.29 -44.92
N GLU A 196 22.89 2.10 -44.39
CA GLU A 196 21.66 1.33 -44.60
C GLU A 196 20.43 1.97 -43.94
N ASP A 197 20.63 2.96 -43.07
CA ASP A 197 19.53 3.71 -42.45
C ASP A 197 19.01 4.80 -43.38
N ILE A 198 19.87 5.33 -44.25
CA ILE A 198 19.62 6.50 -45.07
C ILE A 198 18.88 6.09 -46.34
N ASP A 199 17.67 6.63 -46.50
CA ASP A 199 16.84 6.44 -47.68
C ASP A 199 16.73 7.74 -48.50
N ALA A 200 15.97 7.71 -49.59
CA ALA A 200 15.73 8.85 -50.46
C ALA A 200 14.91 9.98 -49.80
N ASP A 201 14.21 9.68 -48.70
CA ASP A 201 13.43 10.64 -47.94
C ASP A 201 13.67 10.54 -46.42
N ASP A 202 13.51 11.68 -45.74
CA ASP A 202 13.77 11.82 -44.31
C ASP A 202 12.81 10.98 -43.46
N ALA A 203 11.56 10.78 -43.89
CA ALA A 203 10.57 10.04 -43.10
C ALA A 203 10.92 8.55 -43.04
N THR A 204 11.28 7.96 -44.18
CA THR A 204 11.76 6.57 -44.26
C THR A 204 13.07 6.41 -43.49
N THR A 205 13.98 7.37 -43.62
CA THR A 205 15.25 7.38 -42.88
C THR A 205 15.02 7.37 -41.36
N LEU A 206 14.16 8.26 -40.84
CA LEU A 206 13.87 8.34 -39.42
C LEU A 206 13.13 7.09 -38.90
N ALA A 207 12.28 6.46 -39.72
CA ALA A 207 11.62 5.21 -39.36
C ALA A 207 12.61 4.04 -39.26
N ASN A 208 13.57 3.94 -40.18
CA ASN A 208 14.65 2.95 -40.12
C ASN A 208 15.47 3.11 -38.84
N ILE A 209 15.82 4.35 -38.48
CA ILE A 209 16.56 4.68 -37.27
C ILE A 209 15.75 4.30 -36.03
N ALA A 210 14.46 4.69 -35.95
CA ALA A 210 13.59 4.35 -34.84
C ALA A 210 13.51 2.83 -34.61
N ALA A 211 13.34 2.05 -35.68
CA ALA A 211 13.31 0.59 -35.62
C ALA A 211 14.60 -0.01 -35.05
N LYS A 212 15.77 0.50 -35.47
CA LYS A 212 17.05 -0.01 -35.00
C LYS A 212 17.42 0.46 -33.60
N VAL A 213 16.98 1.66 -33.19
CA VAL A 213 17.11 2.12 -31.80
C VAL A 213 16.25 1.25 -30.88
N ALA A 214 14.99 0.95 -31.25
CA ALA A 214 14.13 0.05 -30.48
C ALA A 214 14.76 -1.35 -30.34
N ALA A 215 15.30 -1.89 -31.43
CA ALA A 215 16.03 -3.16 -31.40
C ALA A 215 17.25 -3.11 -30.47
N ALA A 216 18.07 -2.05 -30.53
CA ALA A 216 19.23 -1.89 -29.67
C ALA A 216 18.87 -1.80 -28.18
N ILE A 217 17.73 -1.20 -27.83
CA ILE A 217 17.23 -1.16 -26.44
C ILE A 217 16.82 -2.56 -25.98
N ASN A 218 16.05 -3.28 -26.80
CA ASN A 218 15.58 -4.63 -26.48
C ASN A 218 16.70 -5.67 -26.41
N ASP A 219 17.77 -5.49 -27.18
CA ASP A 219 18.95 -6.36 -27.18
C ASP A 219 19.91 -6.08 -26.01
N ASP A 220 19.78 -4.94 -25.33
CA ASP A 220 20.60 -4.63 -24.16
C ASP A 220 20.22 -5.50 -22.96
N ALA A 221 21.22 -6.08 -22.30
CA ALA A 221 21.02 -7.09 -21.26
C ALA A 221 20.32 -6.58 -20.00
N TYR A 222 20.35 -5.27 -19.75
CA TYR A 222 19.61 -4.65 -18.65
C TYR A 222 18.35 -3.99 -19.18
N ALA A 223 18.45 -3.09 -20.16
CA ALA A 223 17.31 -2.32 -20.65
C ALA A 223 16.21 -3.21 -21.21
N GLY A 224 16.54 -4.25 -21.99
CA GLY A 224 15.56 -5.19 -22.55
C GLY A 224 14.88 -6.11 -21.52
N VAL A 225 15.34 -6.08 -20.25
CA VAL A 225 14.68 -6.79 -19.14
C VAL A 225 13.67 -5.90 -18.41
N VAL A 226 13.97 -4.60 -18.31
CA VAL A 226 13.13 -3.65 -17.55
C VAL A 226 12.15 -2.88 -18.44
N VAL A 227 12.40 -2.85 -19.75
CA VAL A 227 11.69 -2.01 -20.71
C VAL A 227 11.47 -2.77 -22.01
N THR A 228 10.25 -2.69 -22.52
CA THR A 228 9.90 -3.10 -23.87
C THR A 228 9.88 -1.87 -24.79
N ALA A 229 10.76 -1.86 -25.81
CA ALA A 229 10.81 -0.79 -26.81
C ALA A 229 10.12 -1.22 -28.11
N ALA A 230 9.23 -0.38 -28.63
CA ALA A 230 8.51 -0.61 -29.88
C ALA A 230 8.60 0.61 -30.80
N ALA A 231 9.10 0.41 -32.02
CA ALA A 231 9.07 1.45 -33.03
C ALA A 231 7.71 1.47 -33.75
N ALA A 232 7.21 2.67 -34.06
CA ALA A 232 6.02 2.82 -34.87
C ALA A 232 6.26 2.28 -36.29
N ALA A 233 5.32 1.48 -36.81
CA ALA A 233 5.43 0.85 -38.14
C ALA A 233 5.65 1.85 -39.29
N SER A 234 5.22 3.10 -39.10
CA SER A 234 5.52 4.22 -39.99
C SER A 234 5.68 5.48 -39.14
N GLY A 235 6.90 5.76 -38.68
CA GLY A 235 7.15 6.99 -37.94
C GLY A 235 8.52 7.07 -37.33
N ALA A 236 8.89 8.30 -36.99
CA ALA A 236 10.10 8.63 -36.28
C ALA A 236 9.92 8.45 -34.76
N VAL A 237 9.13 7.47 -34.31
CA VAL A 237 8.71 7.34 -32.91
C VAL A 237 9.06 5.96 -32.35
N VAL A 238 9.62 5.94 -31.14
CA VAL A 238 9.82 4.73 -30.33
C VAL A 238 9.02 4.88 -29.04
N THR A 239 8.12 3.95 -28.77
CA THR A 239 7.41 3.82 -27.49
C THR A 239 8.21 2.91 -26.57
N LEU A 240 8.43 3.35 -25.34
CA LEU A 240 9.04 2.58 -24.26
C LEU A 240 7.95 2.27 -23.24
N THR A 241 7.80 0.99 -22.90
CA THR A 241 6.91 0.52 -21.83
C THR A 241 7.78 -0.08 -20.74
N ALA A 242 7.74 0.47 -19.52
CA ALA A 242 8.41 -0.11 -18.38
C ALA A 242 7.54 -1.20 -17.75
N ASP A 243 8.04 -2.43 -17.72
CA ASP A 243 7.33 -3.58 -17.16
C ASP A 243 7.49 -3.66 -15.63
N VAL A 244 8.29 -2.76 -15.04
CA VAL A 244 8.56 -2.70 -13.60
C VAL A 244 7.99 -1.41 -12.99
N PRO A 245 7.02 -1.53 -12.09
CA PRO A 245 6.49 -0.45 -11.26
C PRO A 245 7.53 0.41 -10.56
N GLY A 246 7.29 1.74 -10.49
CA GLY A 246 8.04 2.65 -9.63
C GLY A 246 9.43 3.02 -10.15
N LEU A 247 9.59 3.04 -11.47
CA LEU A 247 10.78 3.52 -12.15
C LEU A 247 10.66 5.01 -12.52
N ASP A 248 9.81 5.80 -11.85
CA ASP A 248 9.63 7.25 -12.04
C ASP A 248 10.91 7.98 -12.50
N GLY A 249 10.84 8.62 -13.67
CA GLY A 249 11.99 9.26 -14.32
C GLY A 249 12.97 8.28 -14.97
N ALA A 250 12.48 7.13 -15.43
CA ALA A 250 13.31 6.01 -15.88
C ALA A 250 14.16 6.31 -17.12
N PHE A 251 13.87 7.40 -17.84
CA PHE A 251 14.46 7.65 -19.13
C PHE A 251 15.10 9.03 -19.17
N THR A 252 16.34 9.07 -19.65
CA THR A 252 16.94 10.33 -20.06
C THR A 252 17.59 10.12 -21.41
N LEU A 253 17.07 10.84 -22.41
CA LEU A 253 17.56 10.75 -23.78
C LEU A 253 18.56 11.85 -24.08
N THR A 254 19.68 11.46 -24.69
CA THR A 254 20.66 12.39 -25.22
C THR A 254 21.05 11.97 -26.62
N SER A 255 21.00 12.90 -27.57
CA SER A 255 21.56 12.67 -28.90
C SER A 255 22.83 13.48 -29.07
N SER A 256 23.79 12.91 -29.79
CA SER A 256 24.98 13.65 -30.23
C SER A 256 25.12 13.50 -31.74
N VAL A 257 25.16 14.63 -32.42
CA VAL A 257 25.27 14.69 -33.89
C VAL A 257 26.72 14.84 -34.30
N ALA A 258 27.17 13.97 -35.21
CA ALA A 258 28.47 14.06 -35.85
C ALA A 258 28.32 14.79 -37.20
N GLY A 259 27.76 16.00 -37.18
CA GLY A 259 27.61 16.86 -38.36
C GLY A 259 26.20 16.96 -38.96
N GLY A 260 25.22 16.19 -38.45
CA GLY A 260 23.80 16.28 -38.82
C GLY A 260 22.97 17.30 -38.02
N THR A 261 21.66 17.33 -38.31
CA THR A 261 20.63 18.12 -37.57
C THR A 261 19.66 17.23 -36.80
N LEU A 262 20.01 15.95 -36.57
CA LEU A 262 19.19 15.02 -35.80
C LEU A 262 18.86 15.60 -34.42
N ALA A 263 17.56 15.69 -34.14
CA ALA A 263 17.03 16.11 -32.87
C ALA A 263 16.15 15.00 -32.30
N VAL A 264 16.23 14.80 -30.98
CA VAL A 264 15.45 13.84 -30.23
C VAL A 264 14.60 14.61 -29.24
N ALA A 265 13.29 14.40 -29.28
CA ALA A 265 12.35 14.87 -28.28
C ALA A 265 11.83 13.67 -27.48
N ASP A 266 11.59 13.90 -26.20
CA ASP A 266 11.00 12.92 -25.29
C ASP A 266 9.67 13.49 -24.80
N ASP A 267 8.66 12.63 -24.70
CA ASP A 267 7.36 12.93 -24.12
C ASP A 267 7.01 11.81 -23.14
N GLU A 268 7.03 12.16 -21.86
CA GLU A 268 6.72 11.26 -20.76
C GLU A 268 5.27 11.48 -20.35
N THR A 269 4.44 10.48 -20.58
CA THR A 269 3.07 10.43 -20.04
C THR A 269 3.06 9.51 -18.84
N VAL A 270 3.17 10.08 -17.63
CA VAL A 270 3.00 9.32 -16.40
C VAL A 270 1.51 8.96 -16.27
N GLY A 271 1.20 7.68 -16.45
CA GLY A 271 -0.15 7.13 -16.25
C GLY A 271 -0.48 7.00 -14.77
N ALA A 272 -0.29 8.04 -13.95
CA ALA A 272 -0.77 8.00 -12.57
C ALA A 272 -2.31 8.11 -12.60
N ALA A 273 -2.97 6.95 -12.58
CA ALA A 273 -4.37 6.87 -12.20
C ALA A 273 -4.44 6.90 -10.68
N ASP A 274 -5.22 7.82 -10.10
CA ASP A 274 -5.58 7.68 -8.69
C ASP A 274 -6.47 6.44 -8.49
N ALA A 275 -6.76 6.08 -7.23
CA ALA A 275 -7.65 4.98 -6.89
C ALA A 275 -9.08 5.12 -7.46
N THR A 276 -9.40 6.24 -8.12
CA THR A 276 -10.68 6.48 -8.81
C THR A 276 -10.58 6.35 -10.34
N GLY A 277 -9.39 6.04 -10.87
CA GLY A 277 -9.15 5.95 -12.31
C GLY A 277 -8.95 7.30 -13.00
N THR A 278 -8.73 8.38 -12.24
CA THR A 278 -8.49 9.72 -12.81
C THR A 278 -7.03 9.86 -13.20
N THR A 279 -6.75 9.96 -14.50
CA THR A 279 -5.40 10.22 -15.02
C THR A 279 -4.96 11.64 -14.67
N ILE A 280 -3.95 11.80 -13.83
CA ILE A 280 -3.33 13.11 -13.60
C ILE A 280 -2.31 13.34 -14.70
N GLY A 281 -2.73 14.04 -15.77
CA GLY A 281 -1.81 14.42 -16.84
C GLY A 281 -0.70 15.34 -16.30
N VAL A 282 0.53 14.82 -16.19
CA VAL A 282 1.72 15.64 -15.93
C VAL A 282 2.03 16.40 -17.22
N ILE A 283 1.82 17.72 -17.23
CA ILE A 283 2.20 18.57 -18.36
C ILE A 283 3.70 18.82 -18.27
N HIS A 284 4.49 18.05 -19.03
CA HIS A 284 5.90 18.35 -19.25
C HIS A 284 6.05 19.64 -20.08
N ALA A 285 6.48 20.72 -19.44
CA ALA A 285 6.84 21.94 -20.15
C ALA A 285 8.18 21.72 -20.89
N LEU A 286 8.13 21.55 -22.22
CA LEU A 286 9.33 21.56 -23.06
C LEU A 286 10.08 22.90 -22.92
N PHE A 287 11.24 22.87 -22.27
CA PHE A 287 12.19 23.99 -22.31
C PHE A 287 13.03 23.91 -23.58
N LYS A 288 12.59 24.60 -24.64
CA LYS A 288 13.51 24.91 -25.75
C LYS A 288 14.51 25.96 -25.25
N SER A 289 15.76 25.54 -25.10
CA SER A 289 16.90 26.44 -25.01
C SER A 289 17.13 27.08 -26.39
N ASP A 290 16.35 28.10 -26.73
CA ASP A 290 16.73 29.00 -27.80
C ASP A 290 18.01 29.73 -27.35
N ASN A 291 19.01 29.75 -28.22
CA ASN A 291 20.39 30.16 -27.95
C ASN A 291 20.56 31.68 -27.69
N GLY A 292 19.64 32.32 -26.95
CA GLY A 292 19.54 33.77 -26.76
C GLY A 292 18.88 34.18 -25.45
N SER A 293 19.69 34.24 -24.39
CA SER A 293 19.64 35.16 -23.23
C SER A 293 18.28 35.74 -22.76
N TYR A 294 17.28 34.90 -22.50
CA TYR A 294 16.16 35.27 -21.62
C TYR A 294 15.88 34.14 -20.62
N PRO A 295 15.60 34.46 -19.34
CA PRO A 295 15.21 33.45 -18.37
C PRO A 295 13.80 32.91 -18.70
N PRO A 296 13.54 31.61 -18.52
CA PRO A 296 12.22 31.05 -18.75
C PRO A 296 11.20 31.64 -17.76
N VAL A 297 10.04 32.05 -18.26
CA VAL A 297 8.90 32.48 -17.44
C VAL A 297 7.94 31.31 -17.31
N VAL A 298 7.83 30.77 -16.09
CA VAL A 298 6.85 29.72 -15.78
C VAL A 298 5.50 30.39 -15.44
N ARG A 299 4.44 30.02 -16.14
CA ARG A 299 3.05 30.38 -15.78
C ARG A 299 2.27 29.09 -15.53
N PHE A 300 1.85 28.88 -14.29
CA PHE A 300 0.91 27.82 -13.94
C PHE A 300 -0.52 28.34 -14.15
N PHE A 301 -1.36 27.56 -14.82
CA PHE A 301 -2.81 27.72 -14.79
C PHE A 301 -3.35 26.56 -13.95
N LEU A 302 -3.97 26.91 -12.82
CA LEU A 302 -4.80 26.02 -12.01
C LEU A 302 -6.22 25.98 -12.59
#